data_AF-X1NEK7-F1
#
_entry.id   AF-X1NEK7-F1
#
_cell.length_a   1.000
_cell.length_b   1.000
_cell.length_c   1.000
_cell.angle_alpha   90.00
_cell.angle_beta   90.00
_cell.angle_gamma   90.00
#
_symmetry.space_group_name_H-M   'P 1'
#
loop_
_entity.id
_entity.type
_entity.pdbx_description
1 polymer ?
#
loop_
_entity_poly.entity_id
_entity_poly.type
_entity_poly.pdbx_seq_one_letter_code
_entity_poly.pdbx_strand_id
1 'polypeptide(L)'
;MTGLNDKHIASLGRGLHKNWDVEYVLSKKPLYIMMYSKPKMDEAGIHFVWGGAEELYYHPLFQKNYSLHKEWIHPLKDVGYYLFKREEIWSD
;
A
#
# COMPACT_ATOMS: atom_id res chain seq x y z
N MET A 1 0.40 -8.40 2.21
CA MET A 1 1.26 -8.30 1.02
C MET A 1 0.75 -7.13 0.19
N THR A 2 1.48 -6.03 0.14
CA THR A 2 1.30 -4.99 -0.89
C THR A 2 1.43 -5.67 -2.25
N GLY A 3 0.53 -5.36 -3.18
CA GLY A 3 0.18 -6.17 -4.37
C GLY A 3 1.27 -6.43 -5.43
N LEU A 4 2.55 -6.36 -5.10
CA LEU A 4 3.66 -6.77 -5.94
C LEU A 4 4.11 -8.17 -5.51
N ASN A 5 3.60 -9.20 -6.21
CA ASN A 5 4.20 -10.52 -6.18
C ASN A 5 5.47 -10.48 -7.03
N ASP A 6 6.55 -10.02 -6.44
CA ASP A 6 7.78 -9.64 -7.13
C ASP A 6 8.97 -10.46 -6.62
N LYS A 7 9.85 -10.90 -7.54
CA LYS A 7 11.03 -11.71 -7.23
C LYS A 7 12.00 -11.00 -6.28
N HIS A 8 12.17 -9.68 -6.39
CA HIS A 8 12.98 -8.88 -5.46
C HIS A 8 12.46 -9.01 -4.04
N ILE A 9 11.17 -8.73 -3.85
CA ILE A 9 10.51 -8.82 -2.54
C ILE A 9 10.58 -10.25 -1.99
N ALA A 10 10.35 -11.26 -2.84
CA ALA A 10 10.46 -12.66 -2.44
C ALA A 10 11.88 -13.09 -2.04
N SER A 11 12.91 -12.44 -2.60
CA SER A 11 14.32 -12.74 -2.31
C SER A 11 14.81 -12.15 -0.98
N LEU A 12 14.07 -11.21 -0.38
CA LEU A 12 14.43 -10.62 0.90
C LEU A 12 14.42 -11.71 1.98
N GLY A 13 15.51 -11.84 2.74
CA GLY A 13 15.68 -12.90 3.74
C GLY A 13 14.92 -12.69 5.06
N ARG A 14 13.82 -11.93 5.07
CA ARG A 14 12.99 -11.70 6.26
C ARG A 14 11.79 -12.65 6.22
N GLY A 15 10.97 -12.70 7.27
CA GLY A 15 9.71 -13.46 7.23
C GLY A 15 8.81 -12.95 6.09
N LEU A 16 7.95 -13.80 5.50
CA LEU A 16 7.07 -13.40 4.38
C LEU A 16 6.23 -12.14 4.66
N HIS A 17 5.87 -11.94 5.93
CA HIS A 17 5.13 -10.77 6.39
C HIS A 17 6.00 -9.52 6.58
N LYS A 18 7.33 -9.68 6.57
CA LYS A 18 8.38 -8.67 6.75
C LYS A 18 9.13 -8.31 5.45
N ASN A 19 8.79 -8.99 4.36
CA ASN A 19 9.38 -8.75 3.06
C ASN A 19 8.60 -7.65 2.35
N TRP A 20 9.12 -6.43 2.44
CA TRP A 20 8.68 -5.28 1.68
C TRP A 20 9.88 -4.34 1.47
N ASP A 21 9.80 -3.54 0.41
CA ASP A 21 10.79 -2.53 0.06
C ASP A 21 10.04 -1.41 -0.66
N VAL A 22 9.74 -0.33 0.08
CA VAL A 22 8.90 0.78 -0.39
C VAL A 22 9.57 1.51 -1.55
N GLU A 23 10.87 1.73 -1.45
CA GLU A 23 11.67 2.37 -2.49
C GLU A 23 11.63 1.55 -3.79
N TYR A 24 11.82 0.23 -3.68
CA TYR A 24 11.69 -0.65 -4.83
C TYR A 24 10.30 -0.58 -5.45
N VAL A 25 9.23 -0.69 -4.65
CA VAL A 25 7.84 -0.63 -5.12
C VAL A 25 7.59 0.67 -5.89
N LEU A 26 7.99 1.81 -5.33
CA LEU A 26 7.79 3.13 -5.94
C LEU A 26 8.66 3.34 -7.19
N SER A 27 9.87 2.78 -7.24
CA SER A 27 10.74 2.82 -8.42
C SER A 27 10.11 2.15 -9.66
N LYS A 28 9.21 1.19 -9.45
CA LYS A 28 8.44 0.56 -10.54
C LYS A 28 7.31 1.42 -11.06
N LYS A 29 7.01 2.53 -10.37
CA LYS A 29 5.92 3.47 -10.71
C LYS A 29 4.62 2.73 -11.06
N PRO A 30 4.14 1.77 -10.26
CA PRO A 30 2.98 0.95 -10.62
C PRO A 30 1.75 1.84 -10.85
N LEU A 31 0.93 1.52 -11.85
CA LEU A 31 -0.29 2.30 -12.12
C LEU A 31 -1.30 2.20 -10.98
N TYR A 32 -1.34 1.05 -10.31
CA TYR A 32 -2.24 0.77 -9.20
C TYR A 32 -1.50 0.12 -8.05
N ILE A 33 -1.86 0.49 -6.82
CA ILE A 33 -1.39 -0.14 -5.59
C ILE A 33 -2.61 -0.52 -4.76
N MET A 34 -2.72 -1.79 -4.40
CA MET A 34 -3.77 -2.28 -3.52
C MET A 34 -3.20 -2.54 -2.13
N MET A 35 -3.86 -1.98 -1.12
CA MET A 35 -3.52 -2.11 0.30
C MET A 35 -4.67 -2.77 1.05
N TYR A 36 -4.32 -3.63 2.00
CA TYR A 36 -5.27 -4.24 2.93
C TYR A 36 -5.13 -3.60 4.30
N SER A 37 -6.24 -3.12 4.86
CA SER A 37 -6.29 -2.36 6.11
C SER A 37 -7.45 -2.84 6.99
N LYS A 38 -7.36 -2.58 8.30
CA LYS A 38 -8.51 -2.59 9.19
C LYS A 38 -9.14 -1.19 9.15
N PRO A 39 -10.41 -1.03 8.76
CA PRO A 39 -11.17 0.20 8.73
C PRO A 39 -11.55 0.62 10.16
N LYS A 40 -10.59 0.69 11.08
CA LYS A 40 -10.78 1.57 12.22
C LYS A 40 -10.46 2.98 11.76
N MET A 41 -11.37 3.60 11.02
CA MET A 41 -11.39 5.06 10.94
C MET A 41 -11.81 5.57 12.33
N ASP A 42 -10.86 5.64 13.26
CA ASP A 42 -10.90 6.71 14.24
C ASP A 42 -10.48 8.01 13.55
N GLU A 43 -10.52 9.14 14.25
CA GLU A 43 -10.09 10.45 13.72
C GLU A 43 -8.63 10.44 13.17
N ALA A 44 -7.86 9.34 13.35
CA ALA A 44 -6.48 9.19 12.93
C ALA A 44 -6.27 8.57 11.53
N GLY A 45 -7.30 8.06 10.84
CA GLY A 45 -7.23 7.66 9.42
C GLY A 45 -7.21 6.16 9.11
N ILE A 46 -6.43 5.73 8.11
CA ILE A 46 -6.39 4.33 7.61
C ILE A 46 -5.36 3.52 8.40
N HIS A 47 -5.78 2.42 9.05
CA HIS A 47 -4.87 1.54 9.82
C HIS A 47 -4.47 0.30 9.01
N PHE A 48 -3.19 0.16 8.68
CA PHE A 48 -2.70 -0.96 7.87
C PHE A 48 -2.31 -2.17 8.72
N VAL A 49 -2.70 -3.36 8.27
CA VAL A 49 -2.41 -4.62 8.99
C VAL A 49 -0.96 -5.08 8.77
N TRP A 50 -0.31 -4.57 7.73
CA TRP A 50 1.02 -4.97 7.31
C TRP A 50 1.95 -3.76 7.31
N GLY A 51 3.11 -3.86 7.97
CA GLY A 51 4.07 -2.74 8.09
C GLY A 51 4.47 -2.12 6.75
N GLY A 52 4.69 -2.94 5.72
CA GLY A 52 5.00 -2.42 4.39
C GLY A 52 3.88 -1.61 3.70
N ALA A 53 2.62 -1.79 4.09
CA ALA A 53 1.53 -0.96 3.58
C ALA A 53 1.46 0.39 4.32
N GLU A 54 1.74 0.38 5.62
CA GLU A 54 1.86 1.60 6.43
C GLU A 54 3.02 2.47 5.95
N GLU A 55 4.22 1.88 5.83
CA GLU A 55 5.41 2.59 5.34
C GLU A 55 5.22 3.14 3.93
N LEU A 56 4.58 2.38 3.04
CA LEU A 56 4.27 2.84 1.69
C LEU A 56 3.25 3.98 1.70
N TYR A 57 2.20 3.88 2.52
CA TYR A 57 1.18 4.93 2.61
C TYR A 57 1.77 6.24 3.11
N TYR A 58 2.59 6.23 4.16
CA TYR A 58 3.20 7.45 4.70
C TYR A 58 4.42 7.93 3.91
N HIS A 59 4.84 7.23 2.86
CA HIS A 59 5.97 7.64 2.04
C HIS A 59 5.67 8.94 1.26
N PRO A 60 6.56 9.96 1.28
CA PRO A 60 6.29 11.25 0.62
C PRO A 60 6.01 11.12 -0.88
N LEU A 61 6.77 10.28 -1.60
CA LEU A 61 6.52 10.04 -3.02
C LEU A 61 5.18 9.36 -3.28
N PHE A 62 4.70 8.51 -2.35
CA PHE A 62 3.40 7.88 -2.50
C PHE A 62 2.29 8.93 -2.32
N GLN A 63 2.32 9.69 -1.22
CA GLN A 63 1.36 10.76 -0.93
C GLN A 63 1.28 11.81 -2.04
N LYS A 64 2.40 12.11 -2.69
CA LYS A 64 2.47 13.07 -3.80
C LYS A 64 1.88 12.53 -5.11
N ASN A 65 2.00 11.22 -5.37
CA ASN A 65 1.77 10.65 -6.71
C ASN A 65 0.62 9.64 -6.77
N TYR A 66 -0.05 9.35 -5.66
CA TYR A 66 -1.14 8.38 -5.61
C TYR A 66 -2.34 8.94 -4.85
N SER A 67 -3.53 8.72 -5.41
CA SER A 67 -4.81 9.02 -4.76
C SER A 67 -5.66 7.77 -4.60
N LEU A 68 -6.56 7.80 -3.61
CA LEU A 68 -7.53 6.73 -3.42
C LEU A 68 -8.49 6.71 -4.61
N HIS A 69 -8.47 5.59 -5.34
CA HIS A 69 -9.31 5.39 -6.52
C HIS A 69 -10.58 4.61 -6.18
N LYS A 70 -10.45 3.59 -5.33
CA LYS A 70 -11.58 2.75 -4.92
C LYS A 70 -11.31 2.08 -3.59
N GLU A 71 -12.37 1.82 -2.84
CA GLU A 71 -12.32 1.01 -1.63
C GLU A 71 -13.37 -0.10 -1.66
N TRP A 72 -13.04 -1.22 -1.00
CA TRP A 72 -13.95 -2.32 -0.71
C TRP A 72 -13.87 -2.65 0.77
N ILE A 73 -14.85 -2.14 1.52
CA ILE A 73 -14.96 -2.38 2.96
C ILE A 73 -15.83 -3.61 3.17
N HIS A 74 -15.38 -4.54 4.02
CA HIS A 74 -16.18 -5.71 4.35
C HIS A 74 -17.32 -5.31 5.29
N PRO A 75 -18.59 -5.65 5.01
CA PRO A 75 -19.74 -5.12 5.75
C PRO A 75 -19.84 -5.59 7.20
N LEU A 76 -19.28 -6.76 7.52
CA LEU A 76 -19.38 -7.40 8.84
C LEU A 76 -18.04 -7.54 9.58
N LYS A 77 -16.93 -7.21 8.91
CA LYS A 77 -15.59 -7.39 9.46
C LYS A 77 -14.91 -6.05 9.41
N ASP A 78 -14.17 -5.74 10.46
CA ASP A 78 -13.29 -4.58 10.50
C ASP A 78 -12.07 -4.84 9.60
N VAL A 79 -12.30 -5.00 8.28
CA VAL A 79 -11.27 -5.14 7.23
C VAL A 79 -11.72 -4.49 5.91
N GLY A 80 -10.77 -3.98 5.13
CA GLY A 80 -11.04 -3.36 3.84
C GLY A 80 -9.84 -3.41 2.89
N TYR A 81 -10.12 -3.25 1.60
CA TYR A 81 -9.12 -3.08 0.54
C TYR A 81 -9.21 -1.68 -0.04
N TYR A 82 -8.06 -1.03 -0.17
CA TYR A 82 -7.94 0.33 -0.70
C TYR A 82 -7.06 0.27 -1.95
N LEU A 83 -7.63 0.66 -3.08
CA LEU A 83 -6.95 0.76 -4.37
C LEU A 83 -6.56 2.21 -4.60
N PHE A 84 -5.27 2.44 -4.67
CA PHE A 84 -4.69 3.72 -5.03
C PHE A 84 -4.29 3.69 -6.50
N LYS A 85 -4.56 4.78 -7.21
CA LYS A 85 -4.15 4.97 -8.60
C LYS A 85 -3.06 6.03 -8.65
N ARG A 86 -2.06 5.78 -9.48
CA ARG A 86 -1.01 6.75 -9.77
C ARG A 86 -1.60 7.92 -10.55
N GLU A 87 -1.26 9.14 -10.14
CA GLU A 87 -1.58 10.34 -10.90
C GLU A 87 -0.94 10.31 -12.30
N GLU A 88 -1.56 10.97 -13.27
CA GLU A 88 -1.07 10.97 -14.66
C GLU A 88 0.31 11.62 -14.78
N ILE A 89 0.59 12.63 -13.94
CA ILE A 89 1.87 13.32 -13.86
C ILE A 89 2.64 12.76 -12.67
N TRP A 90 3.65 11.93 -12.96
CA TRP A 90 4.61 11.49 -11.94
C TRP A 90 5.61 12.61 -11.67
N SER A 91 5.69 13.03 -10.41
CA SER A 91 6.63 14.04 -9.94
C SER A 91 7.60 13.41 -8.95
N ASP A 92 8.87 13.35 -9.35
CA ASP A 92 9.98 12.93 -8.48
C ASP A 92 10.20 13.95 -7.33
#